data_AF-A0A921VBE7-F1
#
_entry.id   AF-A0A921VBE7-F1
#
_cell.length_a   1.000
_cell.length_b   1.000
_cell.length_c   1.000
_cell.angle_alpha   90.00
_cell.angle_beta   90.00
_cell.angle_gamma   90.00
#
_symmetry.space_group_name_H-M   'P 1'
#
loop_
_entity.id
_entity.type
_entity.pdbx_description
1 polymer ?
#
loop_
_entity_poly.entity_id
_entity_poly.type
_entity_poly.pdbx_seq_one_letter_code
_entity_poly.pdbx_strand_id
1 'polypeptide(L)'
;MLQCSHFRINSFVALNAKTNSDDVIFRGMALLSPAGCRPHRVLRPRESAMVVRALRLGNPVINGLVSHLIKMIYTRVLLFPSDLPPGHYLAGLVRAATTDFDVLREQVNMLKHARLPALLAWSRSDEFMEEEIPVELSQLCHTGPRLAFAGGGHNIQKTRAEKISTVLSEWVERVLAGENVEEEEPTRYLP
;
A
#
# COMPACT_ATOMS: atom_id res chain seq x y z
N MET A 1 -14.76 22.05 9.16
CA MET A 1 -13.68 22.26 8.17
C MET A 1 -12.70 21.10 8.33
N LEU A 2 -12.99 19.95 7.72
CA LEU A 2 -12.26 18.69 7.93
C LEU A 2 -11.11 18.58 6.96
N GLN A 3 -9.92 18.93 7.44
CA GLN A 3 -8.66 18.72 6.75
C GLN A 3 -8.27 17.25 6.91
N CYS A 4 -8.61 16.40 5.94
CA CYS A 4 -8.31 14.97 6.03
C CYS A 4 -7.94 14.40 4.66
N SER A 5 -6.64 14.14 4.46
CA SER A 5 -6.10 12.87 3.97
C SER A 5 -4.62 13.04 3.59
N HIS A 6 -3.75 13.00 4.59
CA HIS A 6 -2.37 12.58 4.36
C HIS A 6 -2.42 11.08 4.03
N PHE A 7 -2.33 10.74 2.75
CA PHE A 7 -2.15 9.35 2.30
C PHE A 7 -0.75 8.89 2.73
N ARG A 8 -0.64 8.35 3.95
CA ARG A 8 0.58 7.68 4.41
C ARG A 8 0.58 6.28 3.82
N ILE A 9 1.44 6.06 2.83
CA ILE A 9 1.86 4.71 2.44
C ILE A 9 2.68 4.19 3.62
N ASN A 10 2.03 3.43 4.53
CA ASN A 10 2.75 2.70 5.56
C ASN A 10 3.45 1.54 4.87
N SER A 11 4.72 1.74 4.52
CA SER A 11 5.59 0.69 3.98
C SER A 11 5.85 -0.36 5.07
N PHE A 12 5.89 -1.65 4.73
CA PHE A 12 6.23 -2.75 5.64
C PHE A 12 7.56 -2.54 6.39
N VAL A 13 8.43 -1.67 5.87
CA VAL A 13 9.65 -1.17 6.52
C VAL A 13 9.40 -0.62 7.95
N ALA A 14 8.23 -0.02 8.23
CA ALA A 14 7.89 0.46 9.56
C ALA A 14 7.67 -0.66 10.59
N LEU A 15 7.32 -1.87 10.14
CA LEU A 15 7.23 -3.05 11.00
C LEU A 15 8.62 -3.62 11.32
N ASN A 16 9.55 -3.55 10.36
CA ASN A 16 10.92 -4.05 10.53
C ASN A 16 11.76 -3.20 11.49
N ALA A 17 11.48 -1.90 11.61
CA ALA A 17 12.16 -1.01 12.56
C ALA A 17 11.90 -1.40 14.03
N LYS A 18 10.86 -2.22 14.30
CA LYS A 18 10.40 -2.51 15.66
C LYS A 18 10.70 -3.91 16.18
N THR A 19 11.23 -4.80 15.36
CA THR A 19 11.87 -6.03 15.85
C THR A 19 13.07 -5.74 16.77
N ASN A 20 13.47 -4.46 16.90
CA ASN A 20 14.55 -3.96 17.76
C ASN A 20 14.09 -3.07 18.94
N SER A 21 12.78 -2.88 19.21
CA SER A 21 12.34 -2.12 20.39
C SER A 21 11.14 -2.80 21.08
N ASP A 22 11.34 -3.25 22.32
CA ASP A 22 10.42 -4.09 23.10
C ASP A 22 9.10 -3.41 23.54
N ASP A 23 8.89 -2.12 23.25
CA ASP A 23 7.83 -1.34 23.92
C ASP A 23 6.43 -1.42 23.28
N VAL A 24 6.27 -2.01 22.09
CA VAL A 24 4.94 -2.06 21.45
C VAL A 24 4.69 -3.42 20.80
N ILE A 25 3.57 -4.06 21.13
CA ILE A 25 3.17 -5.35 20.56
C ILE A 25 2.18 -5.12 19.42
N PHE A 26 2.47 -5.65 18.22
CA PHE A 26 1.50 -5.68 17.12
C PHE A 26 0.68 -6.96 17.22
N ARG A 27 -0.65 -6.82 17.22
CA ARG A 27 -1.59 -7.97 17.28
C ARG A 27 -2.19 -8.34 15.93
N GLY A 28 -2.10 -7.46 14.94
CA GLY A 28 -2.55 -7.71 13.58
C GLY A 28 -2.23 -6.54 12.66
N MET A 29 -2.41 -6.74 11.35
CA MET A 29 -2.27 -5.69 10.34
C MET A 29 -3.48 -5.62 9.40
N ALA A 30 -3.97 -4.42 9.12
CA ALA A 30 -5.02 -4.18 8.13
C ALA A 30 -4.43 -3.45 6.91
N LEU A 31 -4.56 -4.06 5.73
CA LEU A 31 -4.00 -3.57 4.48
C LEU A 31 -5.15 -3.23 3.53
N LEU A 32 -5.31 -1.93 3.25
CA LEU A 32 -6.37 -1.41 2.38
C LEU A 32 -5.73 -0.91 1.08
N SER A 33 -6.14 -1.50 -0.05
CA SER A 33 -5.53 -1.27 -1.37
C SER A 33 -4.00 -1.40 -1.40
N PRO A 34 -3.43 -2.54 -0.97
CA PRO A 34 -1.99 -2.68 -0.86
C PRO A 34 -1.28 -2.79 -2.23
N ALA A 35 -0.07 -2.24 -2.32
CA ALA A 35 0.78 -2.28 -3.52
C ALA A 35 1.56 -3.61 -3.73
N GLY A 36 1.39 -4.59 -2.84
CA GLY A 36 1.94 -5.95 -2.96
C GLY A 36 3.47 -6.06 -2.94
N CYS A 37 3.96 -7.22 -3.40
CA CYS A 37 5.38 -7.61 -3.43
C CYS A 37 5.92 -7.73 -4.87
N ARG A 38 5.33 -7.01 -5.81
CA ARG A 38 5.77 -6.96 -7.22
C ARG A 38 5.47 -5.59 -7.83
N PRO A 39 6.25 -5.14 -8.83
CA PRO A 39 5.99 -3.88 -9.51
C PRO A 39 4.64 -3.91 -10.25
N HIS A 40 3.84 -2.87 -10.09
CA HIS A 40 2.60 -2.66 -10.84
C HIS A 40 2.85 -1.92 -12.15
N ARG A 41 2.02 -2.13 -13.18
CA ARG A 41 2.24 -1.57 -14.54
C ARG A 41 2.37 -0.05 -14.55
N VAL A 42 1.64 0.63 -13.67
CA VAL A 42 1.67 2.11 -13.59
C VAL A 42 3.03 2.64 -13.15
N LEU A 43 3.87 1.84 -12.45
CA LEU A 43 5.21 2.28 -12.06
C LEU A 43 6.20 2.39 -13.19
N ARG A 44 5.93 1.82 -14.37
CA ARG A 44 6.82 1.88 -15.54
C ARG A 44 8.31 1.83 -15.14
N PRO A 45 8.78 0.67 -14.61
CA PRO A 45 9.99 0.63 -13.78
C PRO A 45 11.25 1.17 -14.47
N ARG A 46 11.36 1.03 -15.79
CA ARG A 46 12.51 1.52 -16.57
C ARG A 46 12.53 3.04 -16.64
N GLU A 47 11.39 3.64 -16.95
CA GLU A 47 11.22 5.09 -17.06
C GLU A 47 11.43 5.75 -15.69
N SER A 48 10.85 5.16 -14.65
CA SER A 48 11.01 5.60 -13.27
C SER A 48 12.47 5.49 -12.79
N ALA A 49 13.18 4.41 -13.13
CA ALA A 49 14.60 4.26 -12.83
C ALA A 49 15.47 5.30 -13.56
N MET A 50 15.13 5.66 -14.80
CA MET A 50 15.83 6.70 -15.56
C MET A 50 15.67 8.08 -14.88
N VAL A 51 14.45 8.40 -14.44
CA VAL A 51 14.18 9.63 -13.68
C VAL A 51 14.97 9.66 -12.37
N VAL A 52 14.95 8.56 -11.59
CA VAL A 52 15.74 8.46 -10.35
C VAL A 52 17.24 8.62 -10.62
N ARG A 53 17.77 8.01 -11.69
CA ARG A 53 19.18 8.16 -12.08
C ARG A 53 19.52 9.60 -12.44
N ALA A 54 18.65 10.28 -13.19
CA ALA A 54 18.84 11.70 -13.53
C ALA A 54 18.85 12.59 -12.28
N LEU A 55 17.96 12.33 -11.31
CA LEU A 55 17.91 13.06 -10.05
C LEU A 55 19.18 12.87 -9.20
N ARG A 56 19.74 11.64 -9.20
CA ARG A 56 20.98 11.30 -8.49
C ARG A 56 22.22 12.02 -9.04
N LEU A 57 22.19 12.51 -10.28
CA LEU A 57 23.28 13.32 -10.85
C LEU A 57 23.40 14.71 -10.19
N GLY A 58 22.42 15.11 -9.37
CA GLY A 58 22.52 16.31 -8.52
C GLY A 58 22.46 17.63 -9.27
N ASN A 59 22.14 17.63 -10.57
CA ASN A 59 22.05 18.86 -11.35
C ASN A 59 20.77 19.65 -10.96
N PRO A 60 20.90 20.86 -10.39
CA PRO A 60 19.76 21.61 -9.86
C PRO A 60 18.76 22.02 -10.94
N VAL A 61 19.23 22.28 -12.16
CA VAL A 61 18.36 22.65 -13.29
C VAL A 61 17.52 21.45 -13.74
N ILE A 62 18.16 20.28 -13.87
CA ILE A 62 17.48 19.03 -14.23
C ILE A 62 16.47 18.66 -13.15
N ASN A 63 16.85 18.73 -11.88
CA ASN A 63 15.98 18.41 -10.75
C ASN A 63 14.75 19.33 -10.71
N GLY A 64 14.95 20.63 -10.96
CA GLY A 64 13.85 21.60 -11.08
C GLY A 64 12.88 21.25 -12.21
N LEU A 65 13.40 20.99 -13.42
CA LEU A 65 12.58 20.66 -14.59
C LEU A 65 11.80 19.35 -14.40
N VAL A 66 12.49 18.29 -13.96
CA VAL A 66 11.90 16.98 -13.70
C VAL A 66 10.80 17.08 -12.66
N SER A 67 11.01 17.81 -11.56
CA SER A 67 9.99 17.98 -10.51
C SER A 67 8.69 18.58 -11.06
N HIS A 68 8.80 19.63 -11.89
CA HIS A 68 7.64 20.29 -12.48
C HIS A 68 6.95 19.42 -13.53
N LEU A 69 7.71 18.68 -14.34
CA LEU A 69 7.16 17.72 -15.28
C LEU A 69 6.38 16.62 -14.57
N ILE A 70 6.94 16.04 -13.49
CA ILE A 70 6.24 15.03 -12.69
C ILE A 70 4.96 15.62 -12.07
N LYS A 71 5.01 16.83 -11.50
CA LYS A 71 3.79 17.51 -11.01
C LYS A 71 2.75 17.67 -12.12
N MET A 72 3.17 18.07 -13.32
CA MET A 72 2.26 18.23 -14.45
C MET A 72 1.59 16.90 -14.80
N ILE A 73 2.35 15.80 -14.91
CA ILE A 73 1.80 14.48 -15.21
C ILE A 73 0.80 14.06 -14.12
N TYR A 74 1.18 14.16 -12.85
CA TYR A 74 0.30 13.77 -11.75
C TYR A 74 -0.99 14.59 -11.68
N THR A 75 -0.94 15.88 -11.98
CA THR A 75 -2.10 16.78 -11.84
C THR A 75 -2.98 16.85 -13.09
N ARG A 76 -2.38 16.74 -14.28
CA ARG A 76 -3.09 16.86 -15.57
C ARG A 76 -3.51 15.52 -16.16
N VAL A 77 -2.74 14.46 -15.92
CA VAL A 77 -3.02 13.12 -16.47
C VAL A 77 -3.63 12.22 -15.39
N LEU A 78 -3.04 12.18 -14.20
CA LEU A 78 -3.55 11.35 -13.09
C LEU A 78 -4.58 12.07 -12.22
N LEU A 79 -4.88 13.34 -12.51
CA LEU A 79 -5.90 14.16 -11.85
C LEU A 79 -5.73 14.29 -10.32
N PHE A 80 -4.49 14.19 -9.83
CA PHE A 80 -4.20 14.48 -8.43
C PHE A 80 -4.42 15.98 -8.14
N PRO A 81 -4.84 16.35 -6.91
CA PRO A 81 -4.94 17.76 -6.50
C PRO A 81 -3.64 18.48 -6.78
N SER A 82 -3.68 19.71 -7.31
CA SER A 82 -2.50 20.48 -7.73
C SER A 82 -1.89 21.36 -6.65
N ASP A 83 -2.48 21.36 -5.46
CA ASP A 83 -2.19 22.30 -4.37
C ASP A 83 -0.83 22.04 -3.71
N LEU A 84 -0.27 20.85 -3.92
CA LEU A 84 0.99 20.45 -3.31
C LEU A 84 2.21 20.92 -4.14
N PRO A 85 3.34 21.22 -3.48
CA PRO A 85 4.60 21.49 -4.17
C PRO A 85 5.07 20.31 -5.05
N PRO A 86 5.80 20.57 -6.16
CA PRO A 86 6.32 19.53 -7.06
C PRO A 86 7.09 18.40 -6.36
N GLY A 87 7.82 18.72 -5.29
CA GLY A 87 8.58 17.75 -4.50
C GLY A 87 7.73 16.63 -3.90
N HIS A 88 6.45 16.87 -3.60
CA HIS A 88 5.57 15.83 -3.06
C HIS A 88 5.31 14.69 -4.06
N TYR A 89 5.04 15.04 -5.31
CA TYR A 89 4.82 14.06 -6.38
C TYR A 89 6.12 13.35 -6.74
N LEU A 90 7.24 14.09 -6.79
CA LEU A 90 8.55 13.52 -7.02
C LEU A 90 8.92 12.50 -5.95
N ALA A 91 8.69 12.82 -4.67
CA ALA A 91 8.93 11.88 -3.57
C ALA A 91 8.06 10.62 -3.69
N GLY A 92 6.81 10.75 -4.17
CA GLY A 92 5.95 9.61 -4.49
C GLY A 92 6.55 8.70 -5.56
N LEU A 93 6.97 9.29 -6.68
CA LEU A 93 7.63 8.57 -7.77
C LEU A 93 8.90 7.88 -7.29
N VAL A 94 9.80 8.61 -6.61
CA VAL A 94 11.07 8.07 -6.13
C VAL A 94 10.83 6.87 -5.20
N ARG A 95 9.92 6.99 -4.21
CA ARG A 95 9.60 5.87 -3.32
C ARG A 95 9.16 4.63 -4.09
N ALA A 96 8.27 4.80 -5.06
CA ALA A 96 7.75 3.68 -5.81
C ALA A 96 8.81 3.09 -6.77
N ALA A 97 9.64 3.94 -7.37
CA ALA A 97 10.73 3.56 -8.27
C ALA A 97 11.89 2.85 -7.56
N THR A 98 12.13 3.17 -6.28
CA THR A 98 13.21 2.59 -5.47
C THR A 98 12.71 1.52 -4.50
N THR A 99 11.47 1.05 -4.67
CA THR A 99 10.95 -0.04 -3.84
C THR A 99 11.70 -1.32 -4.19
N ASP A 100 12.28 -1.96 -3.16
CA ASP A 100 12.86 -3.28 -3.26
C ASP A 100 11.79 -4.33 -2.90
N PHE A 101 11.32 -5.04 -3.91
CA PHE A 101 10.23 -6.01 -3.76
C PHE A 101 10.67 -7.32 -3.11
N ASP A 102 11.96 -7.65 -3.19
CA ASP A 102 12.51 -8.83 -2.52
C ASP A 102 12.54 -8.61 -1.01
N VAL A 103 12.99 -7.42 -0.58
CA VAL A 103 12.94 -7.01 0.83
C VAL A 103 11.50 -6.98 1.36
N LEU A 104 10.53 -6.51 0.56
CA LEU A 104 9.11 -6.55 0.95
C LEU A 104 8.62 -7.99 1.12
N ARG A 105 9.01 -8.91 0.22
CA ARG A 105 8.64 -10.32 0.31
C ARG A 105 9.22 -10.98 1.55
N GLU A 106 10.49 -10.71 1.86
CA GLU A 106 11.13 -11.15 3.11
C GLU A 106 10.37 -10.65 4.34
N GLN A 107 9.98 -9.36 4.36
CA GLN A 107 9.21 -8.78 5.46
C GLN A 107 7.85 -9.44 5.64
N VAL A 108 7.10 -9.65 4.55
CA VAL A 108 5.80 -10.34 4.63
C VAL A 108 5.97 -11.77 5.12
N ASN A 109 7.01 -12.48 4.66
CA ASN A 109 7.33 -13.82 5.16
C ASN A 109 7.65 -13.81 6.65
N MET A 110 8.45 -12.86 7.16
CA MET A 110 8.72 -12.74 8.60
C MET A 110 7.43 -12.57 9.41
N LEU A 111 6.51 -11.72 8.96
CA LEU A 111 5.22 -11.52 9.61
C LEU A 111 4.34 -12.77 9.56
N LYS A 112 4.39 -13.53 8.46
CA LYS A 112 3.70 -14.83 8.33
C LYS A 112 4.24 -15.85 9.34
N HIS A 113 5.58 -15.95 9.48
CA HIS A 113 6.21 -16.85 10.46
C HIS A 113 5.89 -16.47 11.90
N ALA A 114 5.80 -15.16 12.19
CA ALA A 114 5.33 -14.64 13.47
C ALA A 114 3.81 -14.83 13.69
N ARG A 115 3.11 -15.47 12.74
CA ARG A 115 1.66 -15.68 12.73
C ARG A 115 0.85 -14.40 12.98
N LEU A 116 1.34 -13.25 12.47
CA LEU A 116 0.66 -11.98 12.66
C LEU A 116 -0.60 -11.93 11.76
N PRO A 117 -1.82 -11.96 12.32
CA PRO A 117 -3.04 -11.98 11.52
C PRO A 117 -3.14 -10.75 10.62
N ALA A 118 -3.66 -10.95 9.41
CA ALA A 118 -3.78 -9.89 8.43
C ALA A 118 -5.20 -9.78 7.90
N LEU A 119 -5.74 -8.56 7.86
CA LEU A 119 -6.91 -8.21 7.07
C LEU A 119 -6.44 -7.58 5.76
N LEU A 120 -6.96 -8.04 4.64
CA LEU A 120 -6.70 -7.45 3.33
C LEU A 120 -8.01 -7.07 2.66
N ALA A 121 -8.06 -5.87 2.10
CA ALA A 121 -9.18 -5.41 1.30
C ALA A 121 -8.66 -4.70 0.04
N TRP A 122 -9.27 -5.00 -1.11
CA TRP A 122 -8.92 -4.40 -2.40
C TRP A 122 -10.13 -4.25 -3.31
N SER A 123 -10.01 -3.40 -4.34
CA SER A 123 -10.96 -3.34 -5.44
C SER A 123 -10.45 -4.18 -6.61
N ARG A 124 -11.35 -4.94 -7.22
CA ARG A 124 -11.08 -5.71 -8.45
C ARG A 124 -11.06 -4.83 -9.70
N SER A 125 -11.63 -3.63 -9.60
CA SER A 125 -11.64 -2.61 -10.65
C SER A 125 -10.68 -1.46 -10.35
N ASP A 126 -9.60 -1.70 -9.61
CA ASP A 126 -8.59 -0.69 -9.34
C ASP A 126 -7.82 -0.36 -10.64
N GLU A 127 -7.85 0.91 -11.03
CA GLU A 127 -7.21 1.40 -12.26
C GLU A 127 -5.68 1.47 -12.15
N PHE A 128 -5.15 1.49 -10.92
CA PHE A 128 -3.72 1.68 -10.65
C PHE A 128 -3.01 0.39 -10.19
N MET A 129 -3.76 -0.54 -9.61
CA MET A 129 -3.26 -1.82 -9.09
C MET A 129 -4.03 -2.99 -9.69
N GLU A 130 -3.32 -3.88 -10.36
CA GLU A 130 -3.89 -5.08 -10.95
C GLU A 130 -4.32 -6.08 -9.86
N GLU A 131 -5.46 -6.76 -10.05
CA GLU A 131 -6.04 -7.67 -9.04
C GLU A 131 -5.06 -8.74 -8.56
N GLU A 132 -4.13 -9.21 -9.40
CA GLU A 132 -3.24 -10.28 -8.98
C GLU A 132 -2.17 -9.81 -7.97
N ILE A 133 -2.01 -8.48 -7.78
CA ILE A 133 -1.09 -7.90 -6.79
C ILE A 133 -1.61 -8.10 -5.35
N PRO A 134 -2.80 -7.60 -4.98
CA PRO A 134 -3.35 -7.86 -3.66
C PRO A 134 -3.69 -9.34 -3.46
N VAL A 135 -4.04 -10.08 -4.51
CA VAL A 135 -4.24 -11.53 -4.42
C VAL A 135 -2.94 -12.25 -4.03
N GLU A 136 -1.82 -11.97 -4.69
CA GLU A 136 -0.51 -12.54 -4.32
C GLU A 136 -0.16 -12.19 -2.87
N LEU A 137 -0.27 -10.91 -2.49
CA LEU A 137 0.03 -10.48 -1.13
C LEU A 137 -0.85 -11.19 -0.10
N SER A 138 -2.13 -11.41 -0.43
CA SER A 138 -3.08 -12.07 0.46
C SER A 138 -2.69 -13.52 0.80
N GLN A 139 -2.05 -14.22 -0.13
CA GLN A 139 -1.55 -15.59 0.02
C GLN A 139 -0.22 -15.62 0.79
N LEU A 140 0.59 -14.57 0.65
CA LEU A 140 1.84 -14.40 1.38
C LEU A 140 1.63 -14.00 2.85
N CYS A 141 0.55 -13.30 3.19
CA CYS A 141 0.25 -12.95 4.58
C CYS A 141 -0.27 -14.15 5.40
N HIS A 142 -0.20 -14.05 6.74
CA HIS A 142 -0.94 -14.96 7.63
C HIS A 142 -2.46 -14.79 7.45
N THR A 143 -3.24 -15.79 7.83
CA THR A 143 -4.70 -15.80 7.61
C THR A 143 -5.44 -14.67 8.36
N GLY A 144 -6.64 -14.39 7.90
CA GLY A 144 -7.54 -13.33 8.34
C GLY A 144 -8.46 -12.86 7.21
N PRO A 145 -9.33 -11.87 7.43
CA PRO A 145 -10.34 -11.49 6.45
C PRO A 145 -9.73 -11.02 5.12
N ARG A 146 -10.29 -11.51 4.01
CA ARG A 146 -9.92 -11.12 2.64
C ARG A 146 -11.16 -10.59 1.93
N LEU A 147 -11.17 -9.30 1.60
CA LEU A 147 -12.33 -8.60 1.02
C LEU A 147 -11.99 -8.10 -0.39
N ALA A 148 -12.57 -8.74 -1.40
CA ALA A 148 -12.43 -8.35 -2.80
C ALA A 148 -13.71 -7.63 -3.27
N PHE A 149 -13.66 -6.30 -3.40
CA PHE A 149 -14.80 -5.53 -3.85
C PHE A 149 -14.86 -5.44 -5.38
N ALA A 150 -16.02 -5.68 -5.98
CA ALA A 150 -16.23 -5.57 -7.43
C ALA A 150 -15.86 -4.17 -7.96
N GLY A 151 -16.09 -3.13 -7.15
CA GLY A 151 -15.70 -1.75 -7.44
C GLY A 151 -15.25 -0.97 -6.21
N GLY A 152 -15.00 0.32 -6.38
CA GLY A 152 -14.55 1.23 -5.30
C GLY A 152 -13.23 1.96 -5.60
N GLY A 153 -12.55 1.58 -6.68
CA GLY A 153 -11.30 2.20 -7.14
C GLY A 153 -10.14 2.01 -6.16
N HIS A 154 -9.06 2.76 -6.38
CA HIS A 154 -7.83 2.60 -5.60
C HIS A 154 -7.94 2.96 -4.13
N ASN A 155 -8.88 3.81 -3.77
CA ASN A 155 -9.09 4.23 -2.38
C ASN A 155 -10.36 3.61 -1.80
N ILE A 156 -10.39 2.27 -1.65
CA ILE A 156 -11.56 1.54 -1.15
C ILE A 156 -12.03 2.04 0.22
N GLN A 157 -11.13 2.58 1.04
CA GLN A 157 -11.46 3.18 2.34
C GLN A 157 -12.35 4.43 2.23
N LYS A 158 -12.44 5.05 1.04
CA LYS A 158 -13.36 6.17 0.77
C LYS A 158 -14.72 5.70 0.28
N THR A 159 -14.78 4.58 -0.44
CA THR A 159 -15.96 4.14 -1.19
C THR A 159 -16.66 2.92 -0.56
N ARG A 160 -15.96 2.20 0.32
CA ARG A 160 -16.40 0.98 1.01
C ARG A 160 -16.17 1.06 2.54
N ALA A 161 -16.05 2.29 3.06
CA ALA A 161 -15.72 2.57 4.46
C ALA A 161 -16.59 1.78 5.45
N GLU A 162 -17.91 1.80 5.25
CA GLU A 162 -18.88 1.12 6.12
C GLU A 162 -18.61 -0.39 6.20
N LYS A 163 -18.61 -1.07 5.05
CA LYS A 163 -18.33 -2.51 4.96
C LYS A 163 -16.96 -2.89 5.53
N ILE A 164 -15.93 -2.09 5.23
CA ILE A 164 -14.58 -2.30 5.76
C ILE A 164 -14.58 -2.15 7.28
N SER A 165 -15.23 -1.11 7.80
CA SER A 165 -15.27 -0.83 9.25
C SER A 165 -15.98 -1.93 10.03
N THR A 166 -17.10 -2.45 9.54
CA THR A 166 -17.81 -3.58 10.18
C THR A 166 -16.89 -4.79 10.32
N VAL A 167 -16.27 -5.24 9.23
CA VAL A 167 -15.39 -6.42 9.25
C VAL A 167 -14.13 -6.15 10.08
N LEU A 168 -13.58 -4.94 10.00
CA LEU A 168 -12.40 -4.55 10.76
C LEU A 168 -12.67 -4.59 12.27
N SER A 169 -13.79 -4.04 12.72
CA SER A 169 -14.18 -4.05 14.14
C SER A 169 -14.39 -5.48 14.65
N GLU A 170 -15.15 -6.31 13.94
CA GLU A 170 -15.36 -7.72 14.31
C GLU A 170 -14.04 -8.50 14.36
N TRP A 171 -13.16 -8.27 13.39
CA TRP A 171 -11.86 -8.93 13.35
C TRP A 171 -10.93 -8.48 14.48
N VAL A 172 -10.93 -7.18 14.82
CA VAL A 172 -10.16 -6.66 15.96
C VAL A 172 -10.59 -7.33 17.26
N GLU A 173 -11.89 -7.47 17.52
CA GLU A 173 -12.39 -8.16 18.72
C GLU A 173 -11.91 -9.62 18.79
N ARG A 174 -12.00 -10.38 17.67
CA ARG A 174 -11.49 -11.76 17.60
C ARG A 174 -9.99 -11.86 17.88
N VAL A 175 -9.20 -10.95 17.30
CA VAL A 175 -7.74 -10.87 17.52
C VAL A 175 -7.42 -10.56 18.98
N LEU A 176 -8.16 -9.66 19.63
CA LEU A 176 -7.98 -9.31 21.03
C LEU A 176 -8.41 -10.45 21.98
N ALA A 177 -9.43 -11.21 21.62
CA ALA A 177 -9.87 -12.40 22.34
C ALA A 177 -8.88 -13.58 22.24
N GLY A 178 -7.88 -13.49 21.35
CA GLY A 178 -6.90 -14.56 21.14
C GLY A 178 -7.48 -15.75 20.38
N GLU A 179 -8.56 -15.54 19.62
CA GLU A 179 -9.10 -16.58 18.76
C GLU A 179 -8.06 -16.91 17.68
N ASN A 180 -7.67 -18.20 17.65
CA ASN A 180 -6.77 -18.71 16.63
C ASN A 180 -7.48 -18.64 15.28
N VAL A 181 -7.13 -17.63 14.49
CA VAL A 181 -7.37 -17.63 13.05
C VAL A 181 -6.35 -18.60 12.47
N GLU A 182 -6.57 -19.90 12.60
CA GLU A 182 -5.66 -20.94 12.05
C GLU A 182 -6.18 -21.51 10.74
N GLU A 183 -7.48 -21.34 10.45
CA GLU A 183 -8.08 -21.73 9.18
C GLU A 183 -7.90 -20.62 8.14
N GLU A 184 -7.59 -21.02 6.89
CA GLU A 184 -7.61 -20.10 5.75
C GLU A 184 -9.04 -19.60 5.53
N GLU A 185 -9.29 -18.32 5.80
CA GLU A 185 -10.57 -17.70 5.43
C GLU A 185 -10.59 -17.47 3.92
N PRO A 186 -11.60 -17.99 3.19
CA PRO A 186 -11.70 -17.75 1.75
C PRO A 186 -11.95 -16.27 1.46
N THR A 187 -11.51 -15.83 0.28
CA THR A 187 -11.77 -14.46 -0.17
C THR A 187 -13.26 -14.21 -0.35
N ARG A 188 -13.77 -13.20 0.36
CA ARG A 188 -15.15 -12.74 0.26
C ARG A 188 -15.25 -11.75 -0.89
N TYR A 189 -15.99 -12.13 -1.93
CA TYR A 189 -16.30 -11.26 -3.05
C TYR A 189 -17.54 -10.42 -2.72
N LEU A 190 -17.36 -9.09 -2.71
CA LEU A 190 -18.38 -8.14 -2.28
C LEU A 190 -18.74 -7.17 -3.43
N PRO A 191 -19.98 -6.67 -3.48
CA PRO A 191 -20.34 -5.62 -4.43
C PRO A 191 -19.65 -4.29 -4.10
#